data_AF-A0A524ENX1-F1
#
_entry.id   AF-A0A524ENX1-F1
#
_cell.length_a   1.000
_cell.length_b   1.000
_cell.length_c   1.000
_cell.angle_alpha   90.00
_cell.angle_beta   90.00
_cell.angle_gamma   90.00
#
_symmetry.space_group_name_H-M   'P 1'
#
loop_
_entity.id
_entity.type
_entity.pdbx_description
1 polymer ?
#
loop_
_entity_poly.entity_id
_entity_poly.type
_entity_poly.pdbx_seq_one_letter_code
_entity_poly.pdbx_strand_id
1 'polypeptide(L)'
;MLSIKEVAQKCRDEDFSVICVDAYKALKHGNEGIENESTDAFPWLSEAAEYFLTLAEYDNAINSLTKAIDLAISFNLIGKAYSFFTKARNIYETGINEGANSVSDAEKTRLKASGLNIIEAAKTSEEVNALADMQAELKASILGGVSLKKAEKDENKGIVISHGDALYKKKSKEYKESTQKFIDSGIPKSAVVFACMGALADLMLNKPKEGLAYLTEIAEKNRQAFQYHPCFEWTKLIFRIAIQNDKESIVRARKEFLQIPFSYRDDREFARRVMESVAARIN
;
A
#
# COMPACT_ATOMS: atom_id res chain seq x y z
N MET A 1 -15.29 -17.80 17.28
CA MET A 1 -14.52 -17.41 18.48
C MET A 1 -14.08 -18.68 19.17
N LEU A 2 -12.79 -18.80 19.56
CA LEU A 2 -12.34 -19.89 20.43
C LEU A 2 -13.01 -19.79 21.79
N SER A 3 -13.11 -20.91 22.50
CA SER A 3 -13.73 -20.91 23.82
C SER A 3 -12.78 -20.25 24.84
N ILE A 4 -13.34 -19.53 25.81
CA ILE A 4 -12.59 -18.96 26.95
C ILE A 4 -11.74 -20.04 27.66
N LYS A 5 -12.15 -21.32 27.58
CA LYS A 5 -11.44 -22.46 28.17
C LYS A 5 -10.13 -22.79 27.46
N GLU A 6 -10.06 -22.69 26.14
CA GLU A 6 -8.81 -22.96 25.38
C GLU A 6 -7.76 -21.88 25.64
N VAL A 7 -8.19 -20.61 25.61
CA VAL A 7 -7.33 -19.45 25.97
C VAL A 7 -6.81 -19.61 27.40
N ALA A 8 -7.70 -19.93 28.33
CA ALA A 8 -7.36 -20.08 29.75
C ALA A 8 -6.53 -21.33 30.07
N GLN A 9 -6.35 -22.28 29.15
CA GLN A 9 -5.51 -23.46 29.36
C GLN A 9 -4.12 -23.27 28.77
N LYS A 10 -4.01 -22.60 27.61
CA LYS A 10 -2.75 -22.41 26.89
C LYS A 10 -1.97 -21.15 27.32
N CYS A 11 -2.65 -20.08 27.71
CA CYS A 11 -1.99 -18.88 28.27
C CYS A 11 -1.58 -19.03 29.75
N ARG A 12 -1.57 -20.25 30.31
CA ARG A 12 -1.17 -20.51 31.72
C ARG A 12 0.33 -20.66 31.90
N ASP A 13 1.06 -20.96 30.84
CA ASP A 13 2.52 -21.02 30.90
C ASP A 13 3.04 -19.59 31.10
N GLU A 14 3.69 -19.33 32.23
CA GLU A 14 4.15 -17.99 32.62
C GLU A 14 5.08 -17.41 31.54
N ASP A 15 5.88 -18.27 30.90
CA ASP A 15 6.86 -17.90 29.87
C ASP A 15 6.20 -17.39 28.57
N PHE A 16 4.97 -17.83 28.28
CA PHE A 16 4.24 -17.47 27.06
C PHE A 16 3.04 -16.55 27.30
N SER A 17 2.71 -16.27 28.55
CA SER A 17 1.53 -15.49 28.95
C SER A 17 1.49 -14.09 28.30
N VAL A 18 2.64 -13.41 28.19
CA VAL A 18 2.77 -12.09 27.56
C VAL A 18 2.46 -12.16 26.06
N ILE A 19 3.06 -13.11 25.36
CA ILE A 19 2.86 -13.32 23.91
C ILE A 19 1.40 -13.71 23.64
N CYS A 20 0.78 -14.49 24.53
CA CYS A 20 -0.63 -14.86 24.44
C CYS A 20 -1.53 -13.61 24.53
N VAL A 21 -1.29 -12.72 25.49
CA VAL A 21 -2.03 -11.47 25.65
C VAL A 21 -1.88 -10.60 24.39
N ASP A 22 -0.67 -10.47 23.87
CA ASP A 22 -0.40 -9.67 22.67
C ASP A 22 -1.07 -10.28 21.42
N ALA A 23 -1.04 -11.60 21.26
CA ALA A 23 -1.73 -12.31 20.17
C ALA A 23 -3.23 -12.00 20.14
N TYR A 24 -3.91 -12.15 21.28
CA TYR A 24 -5.35 -11.93 21.36
C TYR A 24 -5.72 -10.45 21.30
N LYS A 25 -4.87 -9.55 21.81
CA LYS A 25 -5.07 -8.11 21.68
C LYS A 25 -4.94 -7.65 20.23
N ALA A 26 -3.91 -8.11 19.52
CA ALA A 26 -3.74 -7.85 18.10
C ALA A 26 -4.92 -8.43 17.29
N LEU A 27 -5.35 -9.67 17.59
CA LEU A 27 -6.51 -10.26 16.94
C LEU A 27 -7.80 -9.45 17.20
N LYS A 28 -7.99 -8.94 18.42
CA LYS A 28 -9.13 -8.09 18.78
C LYS A 28 -9.13 -6.81 17.95
N HIS A 29 -8.02 -6.08 17.92
CA HIS A 29 -7.89 -4.87 17.10
C HIS A 29 -8.03 -5.14 15.60
N GLY A 30 -7.56 -6.30 15.13
CA GLY A 30 -7.78 -6.77 13.76
C GLY A 30 -9.27 -6.95 13.46
N ASN A 31 -10.04 -7.56 14.37
CA ASN A 31 -11.48 -7.72 14.21
C ASN A 31 -12.23 -6.39 14.28
N GLU A 32 -11.89 -5.50 15.22
CA GLU A 32 -12.43 -4.15 15.28
C GLU A 32 -12.17 -3.39 13.96
N GLY A 33 -10.99 -3.56 13.38
CA GLY A 33 -10.67 -3.00 12.06
C GLY A 33 -11.51 -3.60 10.93
N ILE A 34 -11.78 -4.91 10.94
CA ILE A 34 -12.67 -5.56 9.97
C ILE A 34 -14.11 -5.03 10.11
N GLU A 35 -14.62 -4.94 11.34
CA GLU A 35 -15.97 -4.44 11.62
C GLU A 35 -16.17 -2.99 11.16
N ASN A 36 -15.09 -2.20 11.18
CA ASN A 36 -15.07 -0.83 10.69
C ASN A 36 -14.69 -0.70 9.21
N GLU A 37 -14.59 -1.82 8.47
CA GLU A 37 -14.13 -1.85 7.08
C GLU A 37 -12.84 -1.02 6.88
N SER A 38 -11.88 -1.17 7.79
CA SER A 38 -10.61 -0.45 7.75
C SER A 38 -9.46 -1.36 7.39
N THR A 39 -8.63 -0.91 6.45
CA THR A 39 -7.35 -1.56 6.14
C THR A 39 -6.33 -1.49 7.28
N ASP A 40 -6.61 -0.72 8.34
CA ASP A 40 -5.82 -0.73 9.57
C ASP A 40 -5.89 -2.10 10.27
N ALA A 41 -6.86 -2.95 9.93
CA ALA A 41 -6.90 -4.34 10.38
C ALA A 41 -5.69 -5.18 9.90
N PHE A 42 -5.09 -4.84 8.76
CA PHE A 42 -4.02 -5.62 8.14
C PHE A 42 -2.77 -5.80 9.02
N PRO A 43 -2.16 -4.73 9.57
CA PRO A 43 -1.02 -4.90 10.48
C PRO A 43 -1.40 -5.72 11.72
N TRP A 44 -2.55 -5.46 12.33
CA TRP A 44 -3.01 -6.19 13.53
C TRP A 44 -3.23 -7.69 13.28
N LEU A 45 -3.84 -8.07 12.15
CA LEU A 45 -4.04 -9.47 11.79
C LEU A 45 -2.71 -10.16 11.43
N SER A 46 -1.76 -9.42 10.86
CA SER A 46 -0.42 -9.93 10.54
C SER A 46 0.41 -10.20 11.79
N GLU A 47 0.35 -9.26 12.75
CA GLU A 47 1.02 -9.33 14.03
C GLU A 47 0.41 -10.42 14.93
N ALA A 48 -0.92 -10.52 14.97
CA ALA A 48 -1.61 -11.63 15.62
C ALA A 48 -1.12 -12.99 15.07
N ALA A 49 -0.99 -13.12 13.74
CA ALA A 49 -0.50 -14.35 13.14
C ALA A 49 0.96 -14.67 13.53
N GLU A 50 1.82 -13.67 13.69
CA GLU A 50 3.21 -13.86 14.15
C GLU A 50 3.29 -14.27 15.62
N TYR A 51 2.47 -13.67 16.48
CA TYR A 51 2.39 -14.10 17.88
C TYR A 51 1.82 -15.51 18.00
N PHE A 52 0.75 -15.85 17.29
CA PHE A 52 0.23 -17.21 17.27
C PHE A 52 1.25 -18.22 16.74
N LEU A 53 2.04 -17.86 15.72
CA LEU A 53 3.11 -18.73 15.23
C LEU A 53 4.19 -18.96 16.29
N THR A 54 4.55 -17.92 17.06
CA THR A 54 5.50 -18.04 18.19
C THR A 54 5.00 -18.98 19.27
N LEU A 55 3.68 -19.08 19.43
CA LEU A 55 2.99 -20.00 20.34
C LEU A 55 2.75 -21.39 19.72
N ALA A 56 3.27 -21.66 18.52
CA ALA A 56 2.99 -22.86 17.72
C ALA A 56 1.48 -23.09 17.46
N GLU A 57 0.68 -22.03 17.45
CA GLU A 57 -0.75 -22.05 17.14
C GLU A 57 -0.98 -21.77 15.65
N TYR A 58 -0.62 -22.76 14.84
CA TYR A 58 -0.68 -22.66 13.38
C TYR A 58 -2.10 -22.37 12.85
N ASP A 59 -3.13 -22.99 13.44
CA ASP A 59 -4.54 -22.75 13.10
C ASP A 59 -4.95 -21.29 13.31
N ASN A 60 -4.60 -20.72 14.46
CA ASN A 60 -4.92 -19.33 14.79
C ASN A 60 -4.14 -18.33 13.93
N ALA A 61 -2.89 -18.65 13.61
CA ALA A 61 -2.09 -17.86 12.69
C ALA A 61 -2.69 -17.87 11.28
N ILE A 62 -3.03 -19.05 10.76
CA ILE A 62 -3.69 -19.21 9.45
C ILE A 62 -5.03 -18.48 9.44
N ASN A 63 -5.85 -18.64 10.49
CA ASN A 63 -7.15 -17.99 10.60
C ASN A 63 -7.07 -16.46 10.59
N SER A 64 -6.07 -15.89 11.28
CA SER A 64 -5.84 -14.44 11.29
C SER A 64 -5.49 -13.92 9.89
N LEU A 65 -4.67 -14.66 9.14
CA LEU A 65 -4.34 -14.32 7.77
C LEU A 65 -5.50 -14.55 6.80
N THR A 66 -6.33 -15.58 6.99
CA THR A 66 -7.55 -15.78 6.19
C THR A 66 -8.47 -14.58 6.29
N LYS A 67 -8.69 -14.04 7.49
CA LYS A 67 -9.47 -12.81 7.67
C LYS A 67 -8.87 -11.62 6.91
N ALA A 68 -7.54 -11.51 6.91
CA ALA A 68 -6.85 -10.45 6.18
C ALA A 68 -6.98 -10.63 4.65
N ILE A 69 -7.00 -11.87 4.15
CA ILE A 69 -7.28 -12.19 2.74
C ILE A 69 -8.69 -11.73 2.37
N ASP A 70 -9.70 -12.12 3.16
CA ASP A 70 -11.10 -11.80 2.87
C ASP A 70 -11.33 -10.28 2.83
N LEU A 71 -10.75 -9.54 3.80
CA LEU A 71 -10.80 -8.08 3.82
C LEU A 71 -10.03 -7.45 2.65
N ALA A 72 -8.90 -8.03 2.24
CA ALA A 72 -8.18 -7.53 1.07
C ALA A 72 -8.97 -7.75 -0.23
N ILE A 73 -9.68 -8.88 -0.35
CA ILE A 73 -10.57 -9.15 -1.48
C ILE A 73 -11.73 -8.13 -1.51
N SER A 74 -12.35 -7.82 -0.36
CA SER A 74 -13.47 -6.86 -0.32
C SER A 74 -13.06 -5.44 -0.76
N PHE A 75 -11.80 -5.06 -0.55
CA PHE A 75 -11.23 -3.79 -1.06
C PHE A 75 -10.63 -3.88 -2.47
N ASN A 76 -10.80 -4.99 -3.18
CA ASN A 76 -10.15 -5.26 -4.46
C ASN A 76 -8.61 -5.10 -4.43
N LEU A 77 -7.98 -5.38 -3.28
CA LEU A 77 -6.53 -5.35 -3.09
C LEU A 77 -5.92 -6.72 -3.37
N ILE A 78 -6.12 -7.24 -4.58
CA ILE A 78 -5.79 -8.62 -4.96
C ILE A 78 -4.31 -8.96 -4.69
N GLY A 79 -3.38 -8.06 -5.00
CA GLY A 79 -1.96 -8.27 -4.70
C GLY A 79 -1.67 -8.41 -3.20
N LYS A 80 -2.42 -7.69 -2.34
CA LYS A 80 -2.31 -7.81 -0.87
C LYS A 80 -2.94 -9.11 -0.37
N ALA A 81 -4.10 -9.49 -0.92
CA ALA A 81 -4.74 -10.76 -0.63
C ALA A 81 -3.81 -11.95 -0.97
N TYR A 82 -3.16 -11.90 -2.13
CA TYR A 82 -2.17 -12.90 -2.53
C TYR A 82 -0.96 -12.95 -1.57
N SER A 83 -0.45 -11.79 -1.13
CA SER A 83 0.64 -11.73 -0.15
C SER A 83 0.25 -12.41 1.18
N PHE A 84 -0.94 -12.14 1.72
CA PHE A 84 -1.41 -12.84 2.92
C PHE A 84 -1.63 -14.34 2.69
N PHE A 85 -2.14 -14.72 1.53
CA PHE A 85 -2.30 -16.12 1.14
C PHE A 85 -0.97 -16.88 1.13
N THR A 86 0.08 -16.31 0.53
CA THR A 86 1.41 -16.95 0.52
C THR A 86 1.97 -17.12 1.94
N LYS A 87 1.78 -16.14 2.82
CA LYS A 87 2.19 -16.24 4.24
C LYS A 87 1.40 -17.35 4.95
N ALA A 88 0.09 -17.41 4.76
CA ALA A 88 -0.76 -18.41 5.40
C ALA A 88 -0.45 -19.83 4.91
N ARG A 89 -0.18 -20.01 3.61
CA ARG A 89 0.28 -21.27 3.03
C ARG A 89 1.61 -21.72 3.63
N ASN A 90 2.58 -20.81 3.74
CA ASN A 90 3.89 -21.15 4.32
C ASN A 90 3.76 -21.58 5.79
N ILE A 91 2.89 -20.93 6.57
CA ILE A 91 2.58 -21.33 7.95
C ILE A 91 1.96 -22.73 7.98
N TYR A 92 0.99 -23.01 7.11
CA TYR A 92 0.40 -24.35 6.97
C TYR A 92 1.45 -25.41 6.64
N GLU A 93 2.29 -25.17 5.63
CA GLU A 93 3.37 -26.09 5.22
C GLU A 93 4.37 -26.34 6.36
N THR A 94 4.72 -25.29 7.10
CA THR A 94 5.60 -25.38 8.28
C THR A 94 4.97 -26.25 9.37
N GLY A 95 3.71 -25.99 9.73
CA GLY A 95 3.03 -26.79 10.75
C GLY A 95 2.85 -28.26 10.38
N ILE A 96 2.64 -28.57 9.09
CA ILE A 96 2.64 -29.97 8.61
C ILE A 96 4.03 -30.61 8.77
N ASN A 97 5.10 -29.90 8.39
CA ASN A 97 6.47 -30.41 8.49
C ASN A 97 6.91 -30.64 9.93
N GLU A 98 6.43 -29.82 10.86
CA GLU A 98 6.70 -29.95 12.29
C GLU A 98 5.79 -30.98 12.98
N GLY A 99 4.82 -31.56 12.27
CA GLY A 99 3.86 -32.51 12.86
C GLY A 99 2.93 -31.84 13.88
N ALA A 100 2.63 -30.56 13.71
CA ALA A 100 1.78 -29.80 14.62
C ALA A 100 0.34 -30.29 14.56
N ASN A 101 -0.20 -30.76 15.69
CA ASN A 101 -1.58 -31.24 15.80
C ASN A 101 -2.64 -30.16 15.51
N SER A 102 -2.25 -28.87 15.54
CA SER A 102 -3.13 -27.75 15.22
C SER A 102 -3.38 -27.58 13.72
N VAL A 103 -2.61 -28.23 12.83
CA VAL A 103 -2.84 -28.15 11.38
C VAL A 103 -3.59 -29.38 10.91
N SER A 104 -4.81 -29.18 10.40
CA SER A 104 -5.69 -30.24 9.92
C SER A 104 -6.14 -30.02 8.47
N ASP A 105 -6.89 -30.98 7.93
CA ASP A 105 -7.55 -30.86 6.63
C ASP A 105 -8.56 -29.68 6.59
N ALA A 106 -9.02 -29.18 7.74
CA ALA A 106 -9.88 -28.01 7.81
C ALA A 106 -9.14 -26.73 7.36
N GLU A 107 -7.91 -26.52 7.83
CA GLU A 107 -7.07 -25.38 7.46
C GLU A 107 -6.71 -25.44 5.98
N LYS A 108 -6.40 -26.64 5.46
CA LYS A 108 -6.17 -26.89 4.04
C LYS A 108 -7.37 -26.50 3.19
N THR A 109 -8.57 -26.91 3.61
CA THR A 109 -9.82 -26.61 2.92
C THR A 109 -10.10 -25.10 2.92
N ARG A 110 -9.86 -24.43 4.06
CA ARG A 110 -10.02 -22.98 4.19
C ARG A 110 -9.06 -22.22 3.27
N LEU A 111 -7.78 -22.59 3.26
CA LEU A 111 -6.79 -21.99 2.37
C LEU A 111 -7.15 -22.22 0.91
N LYS A 112 -7.59 -23.43 0.53
CA LYS A 112 -8.05 -23.70 -0.83
C LYS A 112 -9.20 -22.78 -1.24
N ALA A 113 -10.18 -22.59 -0.35
CA ALA A 113 -11.30 -21.66 -0.59
C ALA A 113 -10.80 -20.21 -0.76
N SER A 114 -9.94 -19.73 0.14
CA SER A 114 -9.34 -18.39 0.01
C SER A 114 -8.57 -18.22 -1.31
N GLY A 115 -7.81 -19.23 -1.74
CA GLY A 115 -7.11 -19.20 -3.02
C GLY A 115 -8.05 -19.11 -4.23
N LEU A 116 -9.16 -19.85 -4.20
CA LEU A 116 -10.20 -19.76 -5.24
C LEU A 116 -10.86 -18.38 -5.27
N ASN A 117 -11.18 -17.81 -4.10
CA ASN A 117 -11.76 -16.47 -4.01
C ASN A 117 -10.83 -15.39 -4.57
N ILE A 118 -9.50 -15.50 -4.35
CA ILE A 118 -8.52 -14.59 -4.93
C ILE A 118 -8.53 -14.70 -6.47
N ILE A 119 -8.57 -15.92 -7.01
CA ILE A 119 -8.61 -16.15 -8.46
C ILE A 119 -9.88 -15.55 -9.07
N GLU A 120 -11.03 -15.76 -8.43
CA GLU A 120 -12.31 -15.21 -8.89
C GLU A 120 -12.30 -13.68 -8.85
N ALA A 121 -11.86 -13.09 -7.73
CA ALA A 121 -11.76 -11.64 -7.60
C ALA A 121 -10.77 -11.02 -8.61
N ALA A 122 -9.67 -11.69 -8.93
CA ALA A 122 -8.73 -11.26 -9.96
C ALA A 122 -9.37 -11.22 -11.36
N LYS A 123 -10.13 -12.27 -11.72
CA LYS A 123 -10.85 -12.33 -13.00
C LYS A 123 -11.89 -11.20 -13.11
N THR A 124 -12.68 -11.00 -12.05
CA THR A 124 -13.68 -9.92 -12.02
C THR A 124 -13.02 -8.54 -12.15
N SER A 125 -11.87 -8.33 -11.51
CA SER A 125 -11.13 -7.06 -11.64
C SER A 125 -10.58 -6.84 -13.05
N GLU A 126 -10.16 -7.88 -13.77
CA GLU A 126 -9.73 -7.78 -15.17
C GLU A 126 -10.90 -7.45 -16.10
N GLU A 127 -12.06 -8.08 -15.89
CA GLU A 127 -13.28 -7.83 -16.67
C GLU A 127 -13.82 -6.40 -16.47
N VAL A 128 -13.81 -5.88 -15.24
CA VAL A 128 -14.21 -4.50 -14.92
C VAL A 128 -13.28 -3.49 -15.59
N ASN A 129 -11.97 -3.75 -15.59
CA ASN A 129 -11.00 -2.88 -16.25
C ASN A 129 -11.18 -2.90 -17.78
N ALA A 130 -11.42 -4.08 -18.37
CA ALA A 130 -11.71 -4.21 -19.80
C ALA A 130 -13.01 -3.48 -20.21
N LEU A 131 -14.05 -3.53 -19.37
CA LEU A 131 -15.29 -2.77 -19.57
C LEU A 131 -15.07 -1.26 -19.43
N ALA A 132 -14.25 -0.81 -18.49
CA ALA A 132 -13.92 0.61 -18.32
C ALA A 132 -13.13 1.16 -19.52
N ASP A 133 -12.18 0.38 -20.04
CA ASP A 133 -11.42 0.72 -21.25
C ASP A 133 -12.34 0.76 -22.48
N MET A 134 -13.24 -0.20 -22.62
CA MET A 134 -14.24 -0.23 -23.69
C MET A 134 -15.23 0.94 -23.60
N GLN A 135 -15.63 1.35 -22.39
CA GLN A 135 -16.46 2.55 -22.18
C GLN A 135 -15.69 3.84 -22.46
N ALA A 136 -14.39 3.89 -22.18
CA ALA A 136 -13.54 5.02 -22.54
C ALA A 136 -13.38 5.13 -24.07
N GLU A 137 -13.22 4.02 -24.77
CA GLU A 137 -13.21 3.95 -26.23
C GLU A 137 -14.56 4.33 -26.84
N LEU A 138 -15.67 3.84 -26.28
CA LEU A 138 -17.01 4.18 -26.73
C LEU A 138 -17.32 5.68 -26.51
N LYS A 139 -16.93 6.24 -25.36
CA LYS A 139 -17.05 7.69 -25.09
C LYS A 139 -16.17 8.51 -26.03
N ALA A 140 -14.96 8.05 -26.34
CA ALA A 140 -14.08 8.71 -27.31
C ALA A 140 -14.66 8.66 -28.74
N SER A 141 -15.32 7.56 -29.11
CA SER A 141 -16.00 7.40 -30.39
C SER A 141 -17.26 8.27 -30.51
N ILE A 142 -18.05 8.38 -29.44
CA ILE A 142 -19.28 9.21 -29.40
C ILE A 142 -18.96 10.70 -29.33
N LEU A 143 -17.91 11.11 -28.61
CA LEU A 143 -17.52 12.52 -28.44
C LEU A 143 -16.57 13.02 -29.54
N GLY A 144 -16.13 12.15 -30.46
CA GLY A 144 -15.06 12.42 -31.42
C GLY A 144 -15.46 12.18 -32.87
N GLY A 145 -16.35 13.00 -33.42
CA GLY A 145 -16.45 13.23 -34.88
C GLY A 145 -15.21 13.93 -35.47
N VAL A 146 -14.07 13.89 -34.78
CA VAL A 146 -12.78 14.42 -35.19
C VAL A 146 -11.79 13.27 -35.09
N SER A 147 -11.42 12.74 -36.26
CA SER A 147 -10.38 11.74 -36.45
C SER A 147 -9.07 12.19 -35.80
N LEU A 148 -8.83 11.76 -34.56
CA LEU A 148 -7.48 11.76 -34.01
C LEU A 148 -6.74 10.62 -34.68
N LYS A 149 -5.67 10.99 -35.39
CA LYS A 149 -4.73 10.10 -36.07
C LYS A 149 -4.45 8.87 -35.21
N LYS A 150 -4.68 7.70 -35.81
CA LYS A 150 -4.13 6.40 -35.44
C LYS A 150 -2.78 6.60 -34.74
N ALA A 151 -2.68 6.24 -33.47
CA ALA A 151 -1.40 5.83 -32.93
C ALA A 151 -0.97 4.62 -33.77
N GLU A 152 0.20 4.72 -34.40
CA GLU A 152 0.76 3.64 -35.20
C GLU A 152 0.83 2.38 -34.32
N LYS A 153 0.22 1.30 -34.83
CA LYS A 153 0.44 -0.05 -34.32
C LYS A 153 1.92 -0.35 -34.52
N ASP A 154 2.67 -0.30 -33.43
CA ASP A 154 3.98 -0.92 -33.37
C ASP A 154 3.77 -2.40 -33.03
N GLU A 155 3.85 -3.27 -34.04
CA GLU A 155 3.61 -4.72 -33.95
C GLU A 155 4.71 -5.48 -33.19
N ASN A 156 5.60 -4.79 -32.49
CA ASN A 156 6.63 -5.38 -31.63
C ASN A 156 6.56 -4.87 -30.19
N LYS A 157 5.53 -5.30 -29.44
CA LYS A 157 5.62 -5.29 -27.97
C LYS A 157 5.11 -6.60 -27.39
N GLY A 158 6.07 -7.47 -27.08
CA GLY A 158 5.92 -8.38 -25.96
C GLY A 158 5.48 -7.60 -24.72
N ILE A 159 4.71 -8.29 -23.87
CA ILE A 159 4.27 -7.90 -22.53
C ILE A 159 5.11 -6.74 -21.99
N VAL A 160 4.56 -5.52 -22.04
CA VAL A 160 5.18 -4.37 -21.37
C VAL A 160 4.93 -4.59 -19.88
N ILE A 161 5.87 -5.29 -19.24
CA ILE A 161 6.11 -5.13 -17.82
C ILE A 161 6.38 -3.64 -17.65
N SER A 162 5.42 -2.89 -17.12
CA SER A 162 5.63 -1.48 -16.84
C SER A 162 6.69 -1.37 -15.75
N HIS A 163 7.95 -1.19 -16.16
CA HIS A 163 9.02 -0.79 -15.27
C HIS A 163 8.54 0.43 -14.47
N GLY A 164 8.84 0.49 -13.18
CA GLY A 164 8.36 1.53 -12.25
C GLY A 164 8.54 2.96 -12.78
N ASP A 165 9.51 3.19 -13.66
CA ASP A 165 9.74 4.46 -14.36
C ASP A 165 8.55 4.95 -15.17
N ALA A 166 7.79 4.08 -15.84
CA ALA A 166 6.61 4.49 -16.59
C ALA A 166 5.51 5.02 -15.66
N LEU A 167 5.36 4.38 -14.49
CA LEU A 167 4.42 4.80 -13.46
C LEU A 167 4.82 6.16 -12.86
N TYR A 168 6.09 6.33 -12.47
CA TYR A 168 6.56 7.59 -11.91
C TYR A 168 6.55 8.74 -12.93
N LYS A 169 6.80 8.48 -14.22
CA LYS A 169 6.63 9.49 -15.28
C LYS A 169 5.18 9.95 -15.39
N LYS A 170 4.23 9.02 -15.40
CA LYS A 170 2.80 9.33 -15.42
C LYS A 170 2.40 10.14 -14.19
N LYS A 171 2.81 9.70 -13.00
CA LYS A 171 2.52 10.38 -11.72
C LYS A 171 3.15 11.77 -11.62
N SER A 172 4.40 11.94 -12.05
CA SER A 172 5.07 13.25 -12.10
C SER A 172 4.25 14.24 -12.93
N LYS A 173 3.79 13.82 -14.12
CA LYS A 173 2.94 14.64 -14.99
C LYS A 173 1.60 14.98 -14.34
N GLU A 174 0.86 13.98 -13.85
CA GLU A 174 -0.44 14.17 -13.19
C GLU A 174 -0.36 15.17 -12.04
N TYR A 175 0.65 15.02 -11.17
CA TYR A 175 0.83 15.89 -10.01
C TYR A 175 1.21 17.32 -10.40
N LYS A 176 2.08 17.50 -11.38
CA LYS A 176 2.46 18.83 -11.87
C LYS A 176 1.28 19.57 -12.52
N GLU A 177 0.50 18.87 -13.34
CA GLU A 177 -0.72 19.42 -13.95
C GLU A 177 -1.78 19.79 -12.89
N SER A 178 -1.96 18.93 -11.89
CA SER A 178 -2.90 19.18 -10.79
C SER A 178 -2.48 20.37 -9.96
N THR A 179 -1.19 20.50 -9.67
CA THR A 179 -0.62 21.67 -8.97
C THR A 179 -0.99 22.96 -9.69
N GLN A 180 -0.78 23.03 -11.00
CA GLN A 180 -1.10 24.23 -11.78
C GLN A 180 -2.60 24.53 -11.74
N LYS A 181 -3.47 23.53 -11.89
CA LYS A 181 -4.92 23.70 -11.77
C LYS A 181 -5.34 24.29 -10.42
N PHE A 182 -4.76 23.82 -9.32
CA PHE A 182 -5.08 24.33 -7.98
C PHE A 182 -4.56 25.75 -7.75
N ILE A 183 -3.41 26.11 -8.32
CA ILE A 183 -2.90 27.49 -8.31
C ILE A 183 -3.83 28.40 -9.12
N ASP A 184 -4.18 28.01 -10.34
CA ASP A 184 -5.06 28.78 -11.23
C ASP A 184 -6.47 28.95 -10.65
N SER A 185 -6.93 27.95 -9.88
CA SER A 185 -8.22 27.98 -9.18
C SER A 185 -8.19 28.79 -7.88
N GLY A 186 -7.05 29.40 -7.52
CA GLY A 186 -6.93 30.23 -6.31
C GLY A 186 -6.89 29.44 -4.99
N ILE A 187 -6.54 28.15 -5.02
CA ILE A 187 -6.43 27.27 -3.83
C ILE A 187 -4.98 26.83 -3.64
N PRO A 188 -4.03 27.77 -3.42
CA PRO A 188 -2.60 27.46 -3.43
C PRO A 188 -2.15 26.55 -2.27
N LYS A 189 -2.92 26.48 -1.16
CA LYS A 189 -2.63 25.57 -0.05
C LYS A 189 -2.75 24.10 -0.45
N SER A 190 -3.77 23.75 -1.24
CA SER A 190 -3.96 22.38 -1.73
C SER A 190 -2.92 22.02 -2.81
N ALA A 191 -2.41 23.02 -3.54
CA ALA A 191 -1.36 22.82 -4.54
C ALA A 191 -0.03 22.35 -3.93
N VAL A 192 0.24 22.66 -2.64
CA VAL A 192 1.51 22.32 -2.00
C VAL A 192 1.74 20.81 -1.98
N VAL A 193 0.72 20.02 -1.61
CA VAL A 193 0.83 18.56 -1.56
C VAL A 193 1.13 17.99 -2.94
N PHE A 194 0.41 18.45 -3.97
CA PHE A 194 0.64 18.00 -5.35
C PHE A 194 2.01 18.39 -5.89
N ALA A 195 2.50 19.61 -5.60
CA ALA A 195 3.84 20.03 -5.98
C ALA A 195 4.90 19.13 -5.33
N CYS A 196 4.72 18.82 -4.04
CA CYS A 196 5.60 17.92 -3.31
C CYS A 196 5.59 16.51 -3.91
N MET A 197 4.42 15.94 -4.22
CA MET A 197 4.32 14.61 -4.85
C MET A 197 4.93 14.57 -6.25
N GLY A 198 4.75 15.65 -7.04
CA GLY A 198 5.38 15.79 -8.35
C GLY A 198 6.90 15.80 -8.27
N ALA A 199 7.47 16.54 -7.31
CA ALA A 199 8.91 16.55 -7.06
C ALA A 199 9.43 15.17 -6.61
N LEU A 200 8.72 14.49 -5.72
CA LEU A 200 9.08 13.15 -5.26
C LEU A 200 9.01 12.10 -6.38
N ALA A 201 8.08 12.24 -7.32
CA ALA A 201 8.05 11.39 -8.51
C ALA A 201 9.32 11.58 -9.37
N ASP A 202 9.81 12.81 -9.54
CA ASP A 202 11.07 13.06 -10.24
C ASP A 202 12.27 12.50 -9.47
N LEU A 203 12.26 12.55 -8.13
CA LEU A 203 13.28 11.89 -7.31
C LEU A 203 13.33 10.38 -7.59
N MET A 204 12.16 9.74 -7.68
CA MET A 204 12.07 8.30 -7.99
C MET A 204 12.56 7.94 -9.39
N LEU A 205 12.46 8.88 -10.34
CA LEU A 205 13.02 8.78 -11.69
C LEU A 205 14.52 9.11 -11.74
N ASN A 206 15.20 9.19 -10.59
CA ASN A 206 16.60 9.61 -10.47
C ASN A 206 16.88 11.00 -11.09
N LYS A 207 15.89 11.91 -11.02
CA LYS A 207 15.97 13.30 -11.47
C LYS A 207 15.83 14.30 -10.32
N PRO A 208 16.65 14.20 -9.25
CA PRO A 208 16.49 15.05 -8.07
C PRO A 208 16.67 16.54 -8.37
N LYS A 209 17.54 16.90 -9.33
CA LYS A 209 17.74 18.29 -9.74
C LYS A 209 16.49 18.89 -10.39
N GLU A 210 15.82 18.13 -11.25
CA GLU A 210 14.58 18.56 -11.91
C GLU A 210 13.45 18.72 -10.88
N GLY A 211 13.31 17.75 -9.96
CA GLY A 211 12.31 17.80 -8.90
C GLY A 211 12.50 18.99 -7.95
N LEU A 212 13.74 19.29 -7.55
CA LEU A 212 14.03 20.46 -6.71
C LEU A 212 13.84 21.78 -7.45
N ALA A 213 14.24 21.86 -8.73
CA ALA A 213 14.05 23.07 -9.54
C ALA A 213 12.55 23.38 -9.68
N TYR A 214 11.75 22.38 -10.02
CA TYR A 214 10.29 22.50 -10.09
C TYR A 214 9.69 22.96 -8.75
N LEU A 215 10.08 22.29 -7.65
CA LEU A 215 9.54 22.62 -6.34
C LEU A 215 9.92 24.05 -5.90
N THR A 216 11.13 24.49 -6.22
CA THR A 216 11.61 25.85 -5.94
C THR A 216 10.83 26.89 -6.74
N GLU A 217 10.63 26.66 -8.04
CA GLU A 217 9.88 27.57 -8.91
C GLU A 217 8.44 27.78 -8.40
N ILE A 218 7.75 26.69 -8.04
CA ILE A 218 6.37 26.78 -7.54
C ILE A 218 6.32 27.46 -6.17
N ALA A 219 7.27 27.14 -5.28
CA ALA A 219 7.34 27.73 -3.95
C ALA A 219 7.65 29.24 -3.99
N GLU A 220 8.48 29.70 -4.92
CA GLU A 220 8.77 31.13 -5.10
C GLU A 220 7.52 31.90 -5.55
N LYS A 221 6.77 31.35 -6.50
CA LYS A 221 5.51 31.93 -6.99
C LYS A 221 4.40 31.95 -5.92
N ASN A 222 4.45 31.02 -4.95
CA ASN A 222 3.38 30.81 -3.96
C ASN A 222 3.91 30.80 -2.52
N ARG A 223 4.85 31.69 -2.20
CA ARG A 223 5.64 31.64 -0.94
C ARG A 223 4.79 31.45 0.32
N GLN A 224 3.68 32.20 0.47
CA GLN A 224 2.83 32.12 1.66
C GLN A 224 2.16 30.75 1.87
N ALA A 225 1.86 30.02 0.79
CA ALA A 225 1.24 28.70 0.89
C ALA A 225 2.26 27.60 1.25
N PHE A 226 3.50 27.76 0.79
CA PHE A 226 4.59 26.79 1.00
C PHE A 226 5.31 26.99 2.33
N GLN A 227 5.34 28.22 2.85
CA GLN A 227 6.03 28.55 4.08
C GLN A 227 5.44 27.77 5.25
N TYR A 228 6.25 26.93 5.88
CA TYR A 228 5.88 26.06 7.01
C TYR A 228 4.85 24.96 6.71
N HIS A 229 4.59 24.64 5.45
CA HIS A 229 3.69 23.53 5.14
C HIS A 229 4.38 22.19 5.48
N PRO A 230 3.77 21.30 6.29
CA PRO A 230 4.42 20.05 6.72
C PRO A 230 4.92 19.18 5.57
N CYS A 231 4.12 19.07 4.49
CA CYS A 231 4.50 18.31 3.29
C CYS A 231 5.77 18.86 2.61
N PHE A 232 5.94 20.18 2.61
CA PHE A 232 7.08 20.84 1.95
C PHE A 232 8.36 20.66 2.76
N GLU A 233 8.30 20.84 4.08
CA GLU A 233 9.44 20.56 4.97
C GLU A 233 9.86 19.10 4.89
N TRP A 234 8.88 18.18 4.94
CA TRP A 234 9.13 16.76 4.82
C TRP A 234 9.75 16.38 3.47
N THR A 235 9.27 16.97 2.37
CA THR A 235 9.82 16.70 1.03
C THR A 235 11.28 17.14 0.95
N LYS A 236 11.63 18.33 1.48
CA LYS A 236 13.03 18.77 1.56
C LYS A 236 13.90 17.79 2.35
N LEU A 237 13.36 17.25 3.46
CA LEU A 237 14.04 16.26 4.27
C LEU A 237 14.29 14.96 3.49
N ILE A 238 13.30 14.46 2.77
CA ILE A 238 13.44 13.26 1.91
C ILE A 238 14.50 13.47 0.82
N PHE A 239 14.48 14.61 0.14
CA PHE A 239 15.50 14.94 -0.86
C PHE A 239 16.90 15.01 -0.24
N ARG A 240 17.03 15.62 0.94
CA ARG A 240 18.31 15.67 1.67
C ARG A 240 18.82 14.26 1.98
N ILE A 241 17.97 13.41 2.54
CA ILE A 241 18.31 12.01 2.85
C ILE A 241 18.78 11.28 1.60
N ALA A 242 18.03 11.39 0.51
CA ALA A 242 18.35 10.70 -0.74
C ALA A 242 19.66 11.19 -1.40
N ILE A 243 19.98 12.47 -1.29
CA ILE A 243 21.18 13.07 -1.92
C ILE A 243 22.42 12.93 -1.03
N GLN A 244 22.26 13.10 0.27
CA GLN A 244 23.38 13.15 1.24
C GLN A 244 23.61 11.81 1.95
N ASN A 245 22.77 10.81 1.71
CA ASN A 245 22.82 9.50 2.37
C ASN A 245 22.71 9.60 3.90
N ASP A 246 21.89 10.54 4.39
CA ASP A 246 21.70 10.83 5.80
C ASP A 246 20.75 9.82 6.46
N LYS A 247 21.35 8.73 6.99
CA LYS A 247 20.61 7.62 7.61
C LYS A 247 19.87 8.03 8.88
N GLU A 248 20.40 8.96 9.67
CA GLU A 248 19.80 9.35 10.96
C GLU A 248 18.51 10.14 10.75
N SER A 249 18.45 10.93 9.68
CA SER A 249 17.28 11.72 9.31
C SER A 249 16.07 10.88 8.87
N ILE A 250 16.19 9.59 8.55
CA ILE A 250 15.05 8.77 8.14
C ILE A 250 14.02 8.56 9.26
N VAL A 251 14.49 8.44 10.52
CA VAL A 251 13.61 8.30 11.68
C VAL A 251 12.78 9.57 11.87
N ARG A 252 13.42 10.73 11.69
CA ARG A 252 12.76 12.03 11.70
C ARG A 252 11.75 12.15 10.56
N ALA A 253 12.10 11.73 9.35
CA ALA A 253 11.21 11.77 8.20
C ALA A 253 9.95 10.91 8.41
N ARG A 254 10.06 9.73 9.05
CA ARG A 254 8.90 8.90 9.41
C ARG A 254 7.96 9.59 10.40
N LYS A 255 8.51 10.32 11.37
CA LYS A 255 7.72 11.08 12.34
C LYS A 255 7.01 12.27 11.69
N GLU A 256 7.72 13.02 10.86
CA GLU A 256 7.16 14.19 10.16
C GLU A 256 6.12 13.79 9.10
N PHE A 257 6.25 12.62 8.48
CA PHE A 257 5.26 12.08 7.54
C PHE A 257 3.85 12.01 8.14
N LEU A 258 3.73 11.67 9.42
CA LEU A 258 2.44 11.57 10.12
C LEU A 258 1.76 12.93 10.33
N GLN A 259 2.49 14.03 10.19
CA GLN A 259 1.98 15.39 10.37
C GLN A 259 1.45 16.00 9.06
N ILE A 260 1.59 15.29 7.94
CA ILE A 260 1.18 15.80 6.63
C ILE A 260 -0.34 15.63 6.46
N PRO A 261 -1.08 16.72 6.18
CA PRO A 261 -2.52 16.64 5.94
C PRO A 261 -2.79 16.17 4.51
N PHE A 262 -2.70 14.86 4.26
CA PHE A 262 -3.05 14.29 2.96
C PHE A 262 -4.55 14.36 2.72
N SER A 263 -4.97 15.01 1.64
CA SER A 263 -6.37 15.04 1.21
C SER A 263 -6.83 13.72 0.59
N TYR A 264 -5.90 12.97 -0.01
CA TYR A 264 -6.19 11.73 -0.70
C TYR A 264 -5.31 10.60 -0.16
N ARG A 265 -5.94 9.43 0.00
CA ARG A 265 -5.27 8.20 0.47
C ARG A 265 -4.14 7.78 -0.48
N ASP A 266 -4.35 7.92 -1.78
CA ASP A 266 -3.37 7.53 -2.79
C ASP A 266 -2.09 8.37 -2.70
N ASP A 267 -2.20 9.66 -2.38
CA ASP A 267 -1.04 10.55 -2.22
C ASP A 267 -0.23 10.16 -0.98
N ARG A 268 -0.92 9.79 0.11
CA ARG A 268 -0.28 9.27 1.32
C ARG A 268 0.48 7.97 1.04
N GLU A 269 -0.15 7.04 0.33
CA GLU A 269 0.47 5.77 -0.04
C GLU A 269 1.65 5.97 -1.01
N PHE A 270 1.53 6.87 -1.97
CA PHE A 270 2.62 7.23 -2.87
C PHE A 270 3.82 7.78 -2.08
N ALA A 271 3.59 8.77 -1.22
CA ALA A 271 4.63 9.35 -0.38
C ALA A 271 5.29 8.32 0.56
N ARG A 272 4.51 7.41 1.15
CA ARG A 272 5.02 6.29 1.96
C ARG A 272 5.97 5.40 1.16
N ARG A 273 5.59 5.01 -0.06
CA ARG A 273 6.43 4.17 -0.95
C ARG A 273 7.72 4.88 -1.35
N VAL A 274 7.67 6.17 -1.61
CA VAL A 274 8.87 6.98 -1.90
C VAL A 274 9.82 6.96 -0.70
N MET A 275 9.31 7.22 0.50
CA MET A 275 10.11 7.21 1.73
C MET A 275 10.74 5.83 1.99
N GLU A 276 9.98 4.75 1.82
CA GLU A 276 10.48 3.38 1.96
C GLU A 276 11.56 3.06 0.92
N SER A 277 11.37 3.50 -0.33
CA SER A 277 12.38 3.30 -1.36
C SER A 277 13.65 4.09 -1.09
N VAL A 278 13.55 5.34 -0.62
CA VAL A 278 14.70 6.13 -0.19
C VAL A 278 15.41 5.45 0.99
N ALA A 279 14.67 4.98 1.99
CA ALA A 279 15.23 4.25 3.13
C ALA A 279 15.97 2.97 2.70
N ALA A 280 15.44 2.25 1.71
CA ALA A 280 16.07 1.04 1.19
C ALA A 280 17.35 1.32 0.38
N ARG A 281 17.47 2.50 -0.26
CA ARG A 281 18.67 2.89 -1.02
C ARG A 281 19.83 3.33 -0.14
N ILE A 282 19.53 3.88 1.03
CA ILE A 282 20.53 4.39 1.98
C ILE A 282 20.98 3.34 2.99
N ASN A 283 20.19 2.28 3.23
CA ASN A 283 20.55 1.20 4.15
C ASN A 283 21.62 0.29 3.55
#